data_AF-A0A831Z497-F1
#
_entry.id   AF-A0A831Z497-F1
#
_cell.length_a   1.000
_cell.length_b   1.000
_cell.length_c   1.000
_cell.angle_alpha   90.00
_cell.angle_beta   90.00
_cell.angle_gamma   90.00
#
_symmetry.space_group_name_H-M   'P 1'
#
loop_
_entity.id
_entity.type
_entity.pdbx_description
1 polymer ?
#
loop_
_entity_poly.entity_id
_entity_poly.type
_entity_poly.pdbx_seq_one_letter_code
_entity_poly.pdbx_strand_id
1 'polypeptide(L)' 'MEAFELETLKKILPVLGLEEFVALDIETTGLDYLKEDIIEFGAVRFVNGVPAERMSQLIRPTKSIPE' A
#
# COMPACT_ATOMS: atom_id res chain seq x y z
N MET A 1 -3.88 -15.88 -7.09
CA MET A 1 -3.81 -16.48 -5.74
C MET A 1 -4.54 -17.79 -5.79
N GLU A 2 -3.93 -18.86 -5.30
CA GLU A 2 -4.55 -20.18 -5.37
C GLU A 2 -5.67 -20.29 -4.33
N ALA A 3 -6.66 -21.15 -4.59
CA ALA A 3 -7.83 -21.30 -3.71
C ALA A 3 -7.44 -21.70 -2.26
N PHE A 4 -6.33 -22.42 -2.09
CA PHE A 4 -5.79 -22.82 -0.80
C PHE A 4 -5.28 -21.64 0.05
N GLU A 5 -4.59 -20.68 -0.58
CA GLU A 5 -4.07 -19.49 0.10
C GLU A 5 -5.22 -18.59 0.59
N LEU A 6 -6.26 -18.43 -0.23
CA LEU A 6 -7.44 -17.63 0.11
C LEU A 6 -8.14 -18.19 1.36
N GLU A 7 -8.25 -19.51 1.45
CA GLU A 7 -8.91 -20.16 2.59
C GLU A 7 -8.08 -20.07 3.88
N THR A 8 -6.75 -20.04 3.75
CA THR A 8 -5.85 -19.77 4.87
C THR A 8 -5.97 -18.33 5.34
N LEU A 9 -5.99 -17.36 4.41
CA LEU A 9 -6.16 -15.94 4.70
C LEU A 9 -7.47 -15.66 5.45
N LYS A 10 -8.59 -16.21 4.99
CA LYS A 10 -9.89 -16.05 5.66
C LYS A 10 -9.90 -16.52 7.12
N LYS A 11 -9.03 -17.47 7.49
CA LYS A 11 -8.92 -17.97 8.87
C LYS A 11 -8.02 -17.10 9.74
N ILE A 12 -6.93 -16.57 9.18
CA ILE A 12 -5.94 -15.81 9.95
C ILE A 12 -6.24 -14.32 10.04
N LEU A 13 -6.84 -13.72 9.00
CA LEU A 13 -7.12 -12.29 8.98
C LEU A 13 -8.01 -11.83 10.15
N PRO A 14 -9.09 -12.56 10.53
CA PRO A 14 -9.88 -12.19 11.72
C PRO A 14 -9.11 -12.27 13.04
N VAL A 15 -8.18 -13.22 13.13
CA VAL A 15 -7.32 -13.36 14.32
C VAL A 15 -6.36 -12.16 14.44
N LEU A 16 -5.97 -11.57 13.31
CA LEU A 16 -5.07 -10.42 13.25
C LEU A 16 -5.82 -9.06 13.21
N GLY A 17 -7.15 -9.06 13.10
CA GLY A 17 -7.94 -7.84 12.88
C GLY A 17 -7.68 -7.18 11.52
N LEU A 18 -7.37 -7.98 10.50
CA LEU A 18 -7.02 -7.55 9.13
C LEU A 18 -8.07 -8.01 8.10
N GLU A 19 -9.33 -8.13 8.48
CA GLU A 19 -10.43 -8.45 7.57
C GLU A 19 -10.62 -7.35 6.52
N GLU A 20 -10.34 -6.11 6.87
CA GLU A 20 -10.28 -4.98 5.95
C GLU A 20 -9.05 -4.12 6.27
N PHE A 21 -8.21 -3.88 5.25
CA PHE A 21 -7.00 -3.07 5.39
C PHE A 21 -6.61 -2.42 4.06
N VAL A 22 -5.69 -1.46 4.12
CA VAL A 22 -5.09 -0.84 2.94
C VAL A 22 -3.61 -1.20 2.93
N ALA A 23 -3.15 -1.83 1.84
CA ALA A 23 -1.72 -1.88 1.54
C ALA A 23 -1.33 -0.54 0.90
N LEU A 24 -0.33 0.12 1.47
CA LEU A 24 0.13 1.44 1.06
C LEU A 24 1.61 1.36 0.67
N ASP A 25 1.95 1.99 -0.44
CA ASP A 25 3.32 2.18 -0.90
C ASP A 25 3.54 3.65 -1.26
N ILE A 26 4.74 4.16 -0.98
CA ILE A 26 5.09 5.59 -1.12
C ILE A 26 6.47 5.69 -1.75
N GLU A 27 6.56 6.55 -2.77
CA GLU A 27 7.84 6.92 -3.37
C GLU A 27 8.21 8.35 -2.97
N THR A 28 9.49 8.59 -2.71
CA THR A 28 9.99 9.87 -2.21
C THR A 28 11.20 10.37 -3.01
N THR A 29 11.54 11.65 -2.86
CA THR A 29 12.76 12.22 -3.46
C THR A 29 14.06 11.74 -2.80
N GLY A 30 13.98 10.97 -1.71
CA GLY A 30 15.13 10.38 -0.99
C GLY A 30 14.74 9.76 0.35
N LEU A 31 15.72 9.46 1.20
CA LEU A 31 15.52 8.64 2.42
C LEU A 31 15.19 9.43 3.72
N ASP A 32 15.45 10.74 3.76
CA ASP A 32 15.23 11.55 4.98
C ASP A 32 13.80 12.09 5.02
N TYR A 33 12.92 11.46 5.80
CA TYR A 33 11.51 11.84 5.90
C TYR A 33 11.27 13.27 6.42
N LEU A 34 12.26 13.91 7.06
CA LEU A 34 12.16 15.31 7.50
C LEU A 34 12.49 16.29 6.38
N LYS A 35 13.11 15.83 5.31
CA LYS A 35 13.58 16.68 4.21
C LYS A 35 12.93 16.35 2.89
N GLU A 36 12.63 15.09 2.61
CA GLU A 36 12.26 14.59 1.30
C GLU A 36 10.75 14.67 1.03
N ASP A 37 10.39 14.90 -0.23
CA ASP A 37 9.00 15.04 -0.67
C ASP A 37 8.46 13.69 -1.12
N ILE A 38 7.17 13.45 -0.92
CA ILE A 38 6.45 12.35 -1.58
C ILE A 38 6.23 12.71 -3.05
N ILE A 39 6.53 11.78 -3.95
CA ILE A 39 6.34 11.93 -5.40
C ILE A 39 5.24 11.04 -5.95
N GLU A 40 4.89 9.95 -5.26
CA GLU A 40 3.79 9.07 -5.61
C GLU A 40 3.26 8.36 -4.36
N PHE A 41 1.97 8.02 -4.35
CA PHE A 41 1.47 6.95 -3.49
C PHE A 41 0.61 5.97 -4.29
N GLY A 42 0.70 4.70 -3.91
CA GLY A 42 -0.16 3.62 -4.36
C GLY A 42 -0.90 3.01 -3.17
N ALA A 43 -2.21 2.79 -3.32
CA ALA A 43 -3.01 2.17 -2.27
C ALA A 43 -3.95 1.09 -2.85
N VAL A 44 -4.05 -0.03 -2.12
CA VAL A 44 -4.97 -1.12 -2.44
C VAL A 44 -5.77 -1.45 -1.19
N ARG A 45 -7.10 -1.27 -1.26
CA ARG A 45 -8.01 -1.73 -0.21
C ARG A 45 -8.24 -3.22 -0.39
N PHE A 46 -8.01 -4.00 0.65
CA PHE A 46 -8.28 -5.42 0.72
C PHE A 46 -9.48 -5.68 1.63
N VAL A 47 -10.38 -6.56 1.20
CA VAL A 47 -11.49 -7.09 2.00
C VAL A 47 -11.41 -8.60 1.97
N ASN A 48 -11.27 -9.23 3.13
CA ASN A 48 -11.10 -10.68 3.31
C ASN A 48 -9.97 -11.25 2.44
N GLY A 49 -8.85 -10.54 2.36
CA GLY A 49 -7.67 -10.94 1.57
C GLY A 49 -7.82 -10.75 0.06
N VAL A 50 -8.93 -10.16 -0.41
CA VAL A 50 -9.18 -9.89 -1.83
C VAL A 50 -9.05 -8.39 -2.10
N PRO A 51 -8.29 -7.96 -3.14
CA PRO A 51 -8.25 -6.56 -3.55
C PRO A 51 -9.65 -6.06 -3.98
N ALA A 52 -10.17 -5.06 -3.28
CA ALA A 52 -11.48 -4.45 -3.53
C ALA A 52 -11.37 -3.15 -4.33
N GLU A 53 -10.34 -2.34 -4.07
CA GLU A 53 -10.15 -1.03 -4.71
C GLU A 53 -8.66 -0.74 -4.88
N ARG A 54 -8.30 -0.01 -5.93
CA ARG A 54 -6.93 0.43 -6.21
C ARG A 54 -6.91 1.90 -6.57
N MET A 55 -5.91 2.60 -6.10
CA MET A 55 -5.61 3.95 -6.55
C MET A 55 -4.10 4.18 -6.62
N SER A 56 -3.69 5.04 -7.54
CA SER A 56 -2.35 5.60 -7.59
C SER A 56 -2.44 7.08 -7.93
N GLN A 57 -1.51 7.86 -7.40
CA GLN A 57 -1.45 9.29 -7.67
C GLN A 57 -0.02 9.80 -7.63
N LEU A 58 0.37 10.45 -8.72
CA LEU A 58 1.59 11.25 -8.77
C LEU A 58 1.37 12.57 -8.03
N ILE A 59 2.36 12.98 -7.25
CA ILE A 59 2.38 14.22 -6.47
C ILE A 59 3.55 15.06 -6.99
N ARG A 60 3.29 16.35 -7.22
CA ARG A 60 4.32 17.27 -7.68
C ARG A 60 5.26 17.61 -6.50
N PRO A 61 6.56 17.24 -6.55
CA PRO A 61 7.50 17.62 -5.50
C PRO A 61 7.86 19.11 -5.57
N THR A 62 8.42 19.61 -4.48
CA THR A 62 9.00 20.96 -4.37
C THR A 62 10.46 21.01 -4.82
N LYS A 63 11.11 19.85 -4.93
CA LYS A 63 12.50 19.67 -5.36
C LYS A 63 12.65 18.59 -6.43
N SER A 64 13.81 18.55 -7.08
CA SER A 64 14.18 17.45 -7.98
C SER A 64 14.65 16.23 -7.19
N ILE A 65 14.48 15.04 -7.78
CA ILE A 65 15.12 13.81 -7.31
C ILE A 65 16.62 13.93 -7.60
N PRO A 66 17.52 13.60 -6.65
CA PRO A 66 18.97 13.55 -6.90
C PRO A 66 19.33 12.61 -8.05
N GLU A 67 20.39 12.91 -8.80
CA GLU A 67 20.97 12.01 -9.82
C GLU A 67 21.65 10.78 -9.21
#